data_AF-A0AAV4HI80-F1
#
_entry.id   AF-A0AAV4HI80-F1
#
_cell.length_a   1.000
_cell.length_b   1.000
_cell.length_c   1.000
_cell.angle_alpha   90.00
_cell.angle_beta   90.00
_cell.angle_gamma   90.00
#
_symmetry.space_group_name_H-M   'P 1'
#
loop_
_entity.id
_entity.type
_entity.pdbx_description
1 polymer ?
#
loop_
_entity_poly.entity_id
_entity_poly.type
_entity_poly.pdbx_seq_one_letter_code
_entity_poly.pdbx_strand_id
1 'polypeptide(L)'
;MTWKRPSSPVTKKFKVQRYAAKAMATLLWDAKFVILLDILPQGQCINASKYCSTLDQLRDAIRCKRPGLLRRSVGLQHNMTPHSANLTQRWLQCSGLKILPHPAHSPDHAPSDFHLLGPLKSHLGDMAFNTEGDLVSARVKYNQQHYAKVFEREDQLQQVKDSVEQDSLFQLVERWLERTPGLNFKSFNFWELYKRSVDRWLQDIILSPAEDTDDLRVKEEMMAEYKKQKDSFDSVLDEEKYKLSVARGERRMSHAAFKGAILISLYHDQPRFNQPSKLLSLLMDIDSLLTKWRYNHVMMVQRMIGSKVGTGGSSGYQYLRSTVSDRYKVFLDLFNTSTFLIPRAYIPPLTRSLKRQLSILCHDHISGESSEEENSGEDNGVSNSTNGNEENGTKVKFEL
;
A
#
# COMPACT_ATOMS: atom_id res chain seq x y z
N MET A 1 14.64 16.54 -24.48
CA MET A 1 14.18 16.07 -25.81
C MET A 1 15.01 14.85 -26.18
N THR A 2 14.37 13.71 -26.44
CA THR A 2 15.06 12.50 -26.90
C THR A 2 14.90 12.38 -28.42
N TRP A 3 16.00 12.35 -29.15
CA TRP A 3 16.00 12.14 -30.60
C TRP A 3 15.71 10.67 -30.92
N LYS A 4 14.75 10.40 -31.80
CA LYS A 4 14.36 9.04 -32.23
C LYS A 4 14.49 8.89 -33.73
N ARG A 5 14.82 7.68 -34.19
CA ARG A 5 14.90 7.32 -35.62
C ARG A 5 13.50 7.13 -36.23
N PRO A 6 13.29 7.30 -37.54
CA PRO A 6 11.97 7.18 -38.18
C PRO A 6 11.27 5.82 -37.98
N SER A 7 12.02 4.74 -37.77
CA SER A 7 11.51 3.38 -37.53
C SER A 7 11.23 3.06 -36.06
N SER A 8 11.35 4.04 -35.15
CA SER A 8 11.18 3.79 -33.71
C SER A 8 9.70 3.57 -33.37
N PRO A 9 9.36 2.55 -32.56
CA PRO A 9 7.98 2.32 -32.15
C PRO A 9 7.41 3.53 -31.40
N VAL A 10 6.17 3.89 -31.75
CA VAL A 10 5.43 4.99 -31.11
C VAL A 10 5.31 4.69 -29.61
N THR A 11 5.71 5.63 -28.76
CA THR A 11 5.54 5.53 -27.32
C THR A 11 4.07 5.38 -26.99
N LYS A 12 3.66 4.17 -26.56
CA LYS A 12 2.31 3.93 -26.03
C LYS A 12 2.13 4.82 -24.80
N LYS A 13 1.28 5.84 -24.91
CA LYS A 13 0.82 6.61 -23.75
C LYS A 13 0.09 5.64 -22.83
N PHE A 14 0.45 5.60 -21.54
CA PHE A 14 -0.31 4.86 -20.53
C PHE A 14 -1.78 5.28 -20.60
N LYS A 15 -2.70 4.31 -20.75
CA LYS A 15 -4.14 4.57 -20.58
C LYS A 15 -4.34 4.93 -19.11
N VAL A 16 -4.67 6.20 -18.85
CA VAL A 16 -5.06 6.66 -17.52
C VAL A 16 -6.39 5.99 -17.18
N GLN A 17 -6.38 5.12 -16.17
CA GLN A 17 -7.61 4.62 -15.55
C GLN A 17 -8.40 5.83 -15.02
N ARG A 18 -9.69 5.94 -15.39
CA ARG A 18 -10.58 6.97 -14.83
C ARG A 18 -10.80 6.65 -13.34
N TYR A 19 -9.96 7.23 -12.49
CA TYR A 19 -10.23 7.26 -11.05
C TYR A 19 -11.58 7.94 -10.79
N ALA A 20 -12.24 7.54 -9.70
CA ALA A 20 -13.46 8.16 -9.18
C ALA A 20 -13.39 9.69 -9.22
N ALA A 21 -14.55 10.32 -9.44
CA ALA A 21 -14.74 11.77 -9.57
C ALA A 21 -13.84 12.59 -8.62
N LYS A 22 -12.76 13.19 -9.14
CA LYS A 22 -11.90 14.09 -8.37
C LYS A 22 -12.51 15.48 -8.38
N ALA A 23 -12.96 15.96 -7.22
CA ALA A 23 -13.32 17.35 -7.00
C ALA A 23 -12.09 18.13 -6.51
N MET A 24 -11.85 19.32 -7.06
CA MET A 24 -10.76 20.19 -6.65
C MET A 24 -11.34 21.31 -5.79
N ALA A 25 -10.81 21.52 -4.59
CA ALA A 25 -11.23 22.60 -3.70
C ALA A 25 -10.08 23.60 -3.48
N THR A 26 -10.40 24.89 -3.51
CA THR A 26 -9.49 25.98 -3.16
C THR A 26 -9.88 26.51 -1.80
N LEU A 27 -8.97 26.41 -0.84
CA LEU A 27 -9.16 26.82 0.54
C LEU A 27 -8.23 27.98 0.89
N LEU A 28 -8.81 29.09 1.32
CA LEU A 28 -8.10 30.32 1.68
C LEU A 28 -8.44 30.68 3.14
N TRP A 29 -7.42 30.96 3.95
CA TRP A 29 -7.55 31.07 5.40
C TRP A 29 -6.50 32.03 5.98
N ASP A 30 -6.74 32.53 7.19
CA ASP A 30 -5.79 33.34 7.98
C ASP A 30 -5.59 32.77 9.39
N ALA A 31 -4.76 33.42 10.21
CA ALA A 31 -4.52 33.03 11.61
C ALA A 31 -5.80 32.97 12.47
N LYS A 32 -6.93 33.52 12.00
CA LYS A 32 -8.22 33.53 12.69
C LYS A 32 -9.22 32.52 12.09
N PHE A 33 -8.79 31.61 11.20
CA PHE A 33 -9.56 30.52 10.54
C PHE A 33 -9.92 30.76 9.05
N VAL A 34 -10.68 29.82 8.47
CA VAL A 34 -11.06 29.77 7.03
C VAL A 34 -11.84 31.02 6.60
N ILE A 35 -11.37 31.63 5.51
CA ILE A 35 -12.00 32.81 4.89
C ILE A 35 -12.89 32.39 3.72
N LEU A 36 -12.38 31.56 2.79
CA LEU A 36 -13.09 31.13 1.60
C LEU A 36 -12.79 29.66 1.27
N LEU A 37 -13.84 28.91 0.91
CA LEU A 37 -13.77 27.57 0.33
C LEU A 37 -14.51 27.60 -1.01
N ASP A 38 -13.79 27.43 -2.11
CA ASP A 38 -14.33 27.38 -3.48
C ASP A 38 -14.14 25.97 -4.04
N ILE A 39 -15.25 25.24 -4.25
CA ILE A 39 -15.22 23.88 -4.79
C ILE A 39 -15.43 23.95 -6.30
N LEU A 40 -14.45 23.45 -7.05
CA LEU A 40 -14.48 23.43 -8.49
C LEU A 40 -15.37 22.27 -8.98
N PRO A 41 -16.35 22.54 -9.86
CA PRO A 41 -17.19 21.50 -10.47
C PRO A 41 -16.36 20.46 -11.22
N GLN A 42 -16.85 19.22 -11.24
CA GLN A 42 -16.15 18.09 -11.83
C GLN A 42 -15.85 18.31 -13.33
N GLY A 43 -14.60 18.04 -13.73
CA GLY A 43 -14.17 18.17 -15.13
C GLY A 43 -13.66 19.57 -15.53
N GLN A 44 -13.69 20.54 -14.63
CA GLN A 44 -13.09 21.85 -14.85
C GLN A 44 -11.67 21.92 -14.27
N CYS A 45 -10.85 22.84 -14.79
CA CYS A 45 -9.51 23.13 -14.27
C CYS A 45 -9.44 24.59 -13.82
N ILE A 46 -8.62 24.87 -12.80
CA ILE A 46 -8.31 26.25 -12.39
C ILE A 46 -7.50 26.91 -13.51
N ASN A 47 -8.16 27.71 -14.33
CA ASN A 47 -7.52 28.58 -15.33
C ASN A 47 -7.32 29.99 -14.75
N ALA A 48 -6.58 30.84 -15.47
CA ALA A 48 -6.26 32.19 -15.00
C ALA A 48 -7.51 33.05 -14.72
N SER A 49 -8.58 32.90 -15.52
CA SER A 49 -9.83 33.66 -15.36
C SER A 49 -10.62 33.22 -14.13
N LYS A 50 -10.81 31.91 -13.94
CA LYS A 50 -11.45 31.33 -12.75
C LYS A 50 -10.67 31.68 -11.50
N TYR A 51 -9.34 31.63 -11.57
CA TYR A 51 -8.48 32.01 -10.46
C TYR A 51 -8.67 33.47 -10.04
N CYS A 52 -8.70 34.42 -10.98
CA CYS A 52 -8.99 35.82 -10.69
C CYS A 52 -10.39 36.00 -10.08
N SER A 53 -11.40 35.28 -10.58
CA SER A 53 -12.74 35.30 -10.00
C SER A 53 -12.76 34.78 -8.55
N THR A 54 -12.01 33.72 -8.23
CA THR A 54 -11.86 33.22 -6.85
C THR A 54 -11.17 34.27 -5.95
N LEU A 55 -10.22 35.05 -6.48
CA LEU A 55 -9.59 36.14 -5.73
C LEU A 55 -10.52 37.36 -5.52
N ASP A 56 -11.40 37.66 -6.47
CA ASP A 56 -12.45 38.66 -6.28
C ASP A 56 -13.40 38.23 -5.14
N GLN A 57 -13.84 36.96 -5.17
CA GLN A 57 -14.65 36.37 -4.09
C GLN A 57 -13.93 36.38 -2.75
N LEU A 58 -12.60 36.14 -2.74
CA LEU A 58 -11.80 36.25 -1.52
C LEU A 58 -11.82 37.67 -0.97
N ARG A 59 -11.68 38.69 -1.83
CA ARG A 59 -11.68 40.09 -1.40
C ARG A 59 -12.99 40.47 -0.73
N ASP A 60 -14.12 40.01 -1.28
CA ASP A 60 -15.43 40.24 -0.68
C ASP A 60 -15.60 39.43 0.61
N ALA A 61 -15.13 38.18 0.66
CA ALA A 61 -15.12 37.38 1.88
C ALA A 61 -14.27 38.02 3.00
N ILE A 62 -13.14 38.66 2.67
CA ILE A 62 -12.33 39.42 3.64
C ILE A 62 -13.09 40.64 4.15
N ARG A 63 -13.78 41.40 3.27
CA ARG A 63 -14.59 42.56 3.69
C ARG A 63 -15.63 42.17 4.73
N CYS A 64 -16.30 41.04 4.52
CA CYS A 64 -17.33 40.54 5.42
C CYS A 64 -16.76 39.90 6.70
N LYS A 65 -15.80 38.98 6.57
CA LYS A 65 -15.32 38.14 7.69
C LYS A 65 -14.20 38.79 8.50
N ARG A 66 -13.48 39.76 7.95
CA ARG A 66 -12.32 40.44 8.57
C ARG A 66 -12.34 41.96 8.30
N PRO A 67 -13.30 42.71 8.88
CA PRO A 67 -13.39 44.15 8.70
C PRO A 67 -12.07 44.85 9.06
N GLY A 68 -11.58 45.73 8.17
CA GLY A 68 -10.34 46.48 8.37
C GLY A 68 -9.05 45.79 7.94
N LEU A 69 -9.06 44.48 7.62
CA LEU A 69 -7.86 43.77 7.17
C LEU A 69 -7.35 44.28 5.82
N LEU A 70 -8.24 44.61 4.89
CA LEU A 70 -7.89 45.21 3.59
C LEU A 70 -7.36 46.65 3.67
N ARG A 71 -7.51 47.32 4.83
CA ARG A 71 -6.87 48.62 5.07
C ARG A 71 -5.39 48.47 5.46
N ARG A 72 -4.98 47.26 5.85
CA ARG A 72 -3.58 46.87 6.07
C ARG A 72 -3.07 46.18 4.81
N SER A 73 -1.77 46.24 4.54
CA SER A 73 -1.17 45.49 3.44
C SER A 73 -1.36 43.98 3.69
N VAL A 74 -2.13 43.30 2.83
CA VAL A 74 -2.37 41.85 2.97
C VAL A 74 -1.37 41.08 2.12
N GLY A 75 -0.62 40.18 2.76
CA GLY A 75 0.28 39.24 2.09
C GLY A 75 -0.46 37.97 1.67
N LEU A 76 -0.34 37.57 0.40
CA LEU A 76 -0.88 36.31 -0.12
C LEU A 76 0.25 35.32 -0.40
N GLN A 77 0.15 34.12 0.17
CA GLN A 77 1.07 33.01 -0.07
C GLN A 77 0.31 31.83 -0.68
N HIS A 78 0.84 31.29 -1.78
CA HIS A 78 0.23 30.18 -2.51
C HIS A 78 0.91 28.86 -2.09
N ASN A 79 0.17 27.73 -2.14
CA ASN A 79 0.76 26.42 -1.88
C ASN A 79 1.59 25.87 -3.07
N MET A 80 1.41 26.47 -4.25
CA MET A 80 2.12 26.10 -5.47
C MET A 80 2.72 27.35 -6.10
N THR A 81 3.69 27.18 -6.98
CA THR A 81 4.46 28.26 -7.60
C THR A 81 3.55 29.36 -8.17
N PRO A 82 3.91 30.65 -8.10
CA PRO A 82 3.00 31.74 -8.43
C PRO A 82 2.60 31.66 -9.89
N HIS A 83 1.31 31.84 -10.16
CA HIS A 83 0.75 31.79 -11.51
C HIS A 83 1.49 32.77 -12.44
N SER A 84 2.14 32.25 -13.48
CA SER A 84 2.92 33.04 -14.46
C SER A 84 2.04 33.70 -15.53
N ALA A 85 0.72 33.49 -15.49
CA ALA A 85 -0.20 34.03 -16.47
C ALA A 85 -0.32 35.56 -16.35
N ASN A 86 -0.16 36.27 -17.48
CA ASN A 86 -0.22 37.74 -17.54
C ASN A 86 -1.50 38.33 -16.95
N LEU A 87 -2.64 37.66 -17.16
CA LEU A 87 -3.94 38.09 -16.63
C LEU A 87 -3.94 38.09 -15.09
N THR A 88 -3.37 37.05 -14.48
CA THR A 88 -3.24 36.92 -13.02
C THR A 88 -2.25 37.93 -12.45
N GLN A 89 -1.11 38.16 -13.14
CA GLN A 89 -0.13 39.16 -12.74
C GLN A 89 -0.69 40.59 -12.78
N ARG A 90 -1.42 40.96 -13.83
CA ARG A 90 -2.10 42.26 -13.95
C ARG A 90 -3.15 42.46 -12.86
N TRP A 91 -3.98 41.45 -12.60
CA TRP A 91 -4.97 41.51 -11.53
C TRP A 91 -4.29 41.71 -10.16
N LEU A 92 -3.20 40.99 -9.88
CA LEU A 92 -2.46 41.11 -8.62
C LEU A 92 -1.87 42.51 -8.43
N GLN A 93 -1.34 43.13 -9.48
CA GLN A 93 -0.85 44.51 -9.45
C GLN A 93 -1.96 45.52 -9.12
N CYS A 94 -3.17 45.32 -9.64
CA CYS A 94 -4.31 46.22 -9.42
C CYS A 94 -5.09 45.97 -8.11
N SER A 95 -4.92 44.80 -7.49
CA SER A 95 -5.74 44.38 -6.33
C SER A 95 -5.28 44.92 -4.98
N GLY A 96 -4.02 45.36 -4.87
CA GLY A 96 -3.41 45.81 -3.60
C GLY A 96 -2.96 44.66 -2.68
N LEU A 97 -3.04 43.40 -3.13
CA LEU A 97 -2.52 42.23 -2.40
C LEU A 97 -1.04 42.01 -2.73
N LYS A 98 -0.20 41.89 -1.70
CA LYS A 98 1.25 41.64 -1.88
C LYS A 98 1.50 40.13 -1.96
N ILE A 99 2.04 39.63 -3.07
CA ILE A 99 2.47 38.23 -3.15
C ILE A 99 3.72 38.05 -2.30
N LEU A 100 3.69 37.09 -1.38
CA LEU A 100 4.89 36.68 -0.67
C LEU A 100 5.68 35.71 -1.56
N PRO A 101 6.99 35.96 -1.80
CA PRO A 101 7.79 35.08 -2.62
C PRO A 101 7.91 33.71 -1.94
N HIS A 102 7.91 32.66 -2.75
CA HIS A 102 8.28 31.33 -2.25
C HIS A 102 9.74 31.33 -1.79
N PRO A 103 10.09 30.52 -0.78
CA PRO A 103 11.49 30.30 -0.43
C PRO A 103 12.27 29.86 -1.67
N ALA A 104 13.45 30.47 -1.90
CA ALA A 104 14.23 30.35 -3.14
C ALA A 104 14.56 28.90 -3.57
N HIS A 105 14.43 27.92 -2.68
CA HIS A 105 14.77 26.52 -2.94
C HIS A 105 13.63 25.52 -2.70
N SER A 106 12.37 25.94 -2.45
CA SER A 106 11.27 24.99 -2.15
C SER A 106 9.89 25.47 -2.66
N PRO A 107 9.60 25.38 -3.97
CA PRO A 107 8.34 25.84 -4.57
C PRO A 107 7.10 24.99 -4.22
N ASP A 108 7.30 23.81 -3.59
CA ASP A 108 6.24 22.85 -3.24
C ASP A 108 5.98 22.73 -1.72
N HIS A 109 6.60 23.60 -0.92
CA HIS A 109 6.45 23.59 0.54
C HIS A 109 6.09 24.98 1.04
N ALA A 110 4.80 25.30 1.04
CA ALA A 110 4.32 26.54 1.63
C ALA A 110 4.07 26.35 3.15
N PRO A 111 4.17 27.42 3.97
CA PRO A 111 3.78 27.43 5.39
C PRO A 111 2.37 26.87 5.67
N SER A 112 1.49 26.84 4.67
CA SER A 112 0.18 26.16 4.75
C SER A 112 0.28 24.66 5.02
N ASP A 113 1.35 24.00 4.59
CA ASP A 113 1.60 22.58 4.90
C ASP A 113 1.82 22.33 6.40
N PHE A 114 2.22 23.37 7.13
CA PHE A 114 2.49 23.30 8.57
C PHE A 114 1.31 23.81 9.41
N HIS A 115 0.66 24.91 8.99
CA HIS A 115 -0.37 25.57 9.79
C HIS A 115 -1.81 25.20 9.47
N LEU A 116 -2.12 24.72 8.27
CA LEU A 116 -3.46 24.22 7.93
C LEU A 116 -3.48 22.71 7.94
N LEU A 117 -2.56 22.07 7.20
CA LEU A 117 -2.49 20.62 7.15
C LEU A 117 -2.00 20.01 8.48
N GLY A 118 -1.30 20.76 9.33
CA GLY A 118 -0.92 20.33 10.68
C GLY A 118 -2.15 20.18 11.59
N PRO A 119 -2.90 21.26 11.89
CA PRO A 119 -4.15 21.18 12.66
C PRO A 119 -5.25 20.37 11.97
N LEU A 120 -5.31 20.36 10.63
CA LEU A 120 -6.20 19.46 9.90
C LEU A 120 -5.76 17.99 10.07
N LYS A 121 -4.45 17.70 10.12
CA LYS A 121 -3.92 16.39 10.56
C LYS A 121 -4.13 16.13 12.05
N SER A 122 -4.25 17.14 12.89
CA SER A 122 -4.59 16.97 14.32
C SER A 122 -6.08 16.66 14.48
N HIS A 123 -6.94 17.30 13.69
CA HIS A 123 -8.39 17.08 13.66
C HIS A 123 -8.78 15.81 12.89
N LEU A 124 -7.98 15.41 11.90
CA LEU A 124 -8.01 14.08 11.27
C LEU A 124 -7.10 13.08 12.00
N GLY A 125 -6.40 13.53 13.04
CA GLY A 125 -5.38 12.81 13.81
C GLY A 125 -5.94 12.05 15.01
N ASP A 126 -7.24 12.21 15.27
CA ASP A 126 -8.01 11.36 16.17
C ASP A 126 -8.13 9.92 15.65
N MET A 127 -7.58 9.61 14.47
CA MET A 127 -7.23 8.26 14.05
C MET A 127 -5.77 7.97 14.39
N ALA A 128 -5.55 7.48 15.61
CA ALA A 128 -4.29 6.90 16.03
C ALA A 128 -3.92 5.72 15.12
N PHE A 129 -2.72 5.75 14.55
CA PHE A 129 -2.19 4.60 13.81
C PHE A 129 -1.21 3.83 14.69
N ASN A 130 -1.75 2.74 15.25
CA ASN A 130 -1.19 1.49 15.75
C ASN A 130 0.27 1.46 16.18
N THR A 131 0.54 1.10 17.44
CA THR A 131 1.85 0.57 17.82
C THR A 131 1.72 -0.64 18.75
N GLU A 132 2.30 -1.75 18.31
CA GLU A 132 2.51 -2.99 19.05
C GLU A 132 3.86 -2.97 19.81
N GLY A 133 3.95 -3.69 20.93
CA GLY A 133 5.06 -3.68 21.89
C GLY A 133 6.47 -3.92 21.31
N ASP A 134 6.60 -4.61 20.16
CA ASP A 134 7.89 -4.85 19.51
C ASP A 134 8.39 -3.67 18.65
N LEU A 135 7.51 -2.75 18.26
CA LEU A 135 7.92 -1.49 17.64
C LEU A 135 8.47 -0.52 18.67
N VAL A 136 8.10 -0.66 19.95
CA VAL A 136 8.65 0.16 21.04
C VAL A 136 10.12 -0.17 21.28
N SER A 137 10.49 -1.46 21.26
CA SER A 137 11.88 -1.91 21.36
C SER A 137 12.68 -1.65 20.08
N ALA A 138 12.05 -1.76 18.89
CA ALA A 138 12.71 -1.52 17.60
C ALA A 138 12.87 -0.04 17.22
N ARG A 139 12.20 0.89 17.94
CA ARG A 139 12.31 2.33 17.70
C ARG A 139 13.74 2.83 17.93
N VAL A 140 14.24 3.63 16.99
CA VAL A 140 15.51 4.34 17.19
C VAL A 140 15.33 5.33 18.34
N LYS A 141 16.15 5.19 19.38
CA LYS A 141 16.07 6.05 20.57
C LYS A 141 16.28 7.51 20.19
N TYR A 142 15.30 8.35 20.51
CA TYR A 142 15.40 9.79 20.38
C TYR A 142 16.08 10.35 21.63
N ASN A 143 17.27 10.93 21.49
CA ASN A 143 18.03 11.48 22.61
C ASN A 143 18.19 10.49 23.80
N GLN A 144 18.31 9.19 23.50
CA GLN A 144 18.33 8.08 24.47
C GLN A 144 17.08 7.95 25.37
N GLN A 145 16.01 8.69 25.11
CA GLN A 145 14.78 8.69 25.90
C GLN A 145 13.64 7.95 25.19
N HIS A 146 12.70 7.45 26.00
CA HIS A 146 11.48 6.79 25.51
C HIS A 146 10.55 7.81 24.84
N TYR A 147 9.91 7.43 23.73
CA TYR A 147 9.06 8.32 22.93
C TYR A 147 7.88 8.91 23.71
N ALA A 148 7.44 8.25 24.79
CA ALA A 148 6.39 8.76 25.65
C ALA A 148 6.74 10.10 26.34
N LYS A 149 8.04 10.41 26.52
CA LYS A 149 8.49 11.69 27.09
C LYS A 149 8.30 12.89 26.14
N VAL A 150 7.88 12.65 24.90
CA VAL A 150 7.51 13.71 23.95
C VAL A 150 6.18 14.35 24.34
N PHE A 151 5.32 13.64 25.07
CA PHE A 151 4.01 14.13 25.47
C PHE A 151 4.10 14.76 26.87
N GLU A 152 3.82 16.05 26.95
CA GLU A 152 3.82 16.81 28.22
C GLU A 152 2.49 16.69 28.97
N ARG A 153 1.39 16.39 28.25
CA ARG A 153 0.06 16.29 28.84
C ARG A 153 -0.30 14.85 29.22
N GLU A 154 -0.91 14.67 30.39
CA GLU A 154 -1.28 13.34 30.91
C GLU A 154 -2.38 12.65 30.10
N ASP A 155 -3.32 13.42 29.52
CA ASP A 155 -4.38 12.91 28.65
C ASP A 155 -3.79 12.22 27.40
N GLN A 156 -2.81 12.86 26.76
CA GLN A 156 -2.10 12.32 25.60
C GLN A 156 -1.27 11.09 25.99
N LEU A 157 -0.63 11.12 27.16
CA LEU A 157 0.14 10.00 27.65
C LEU A 157 -0.76 8.77 27.90
N GLN A 158 -1.96 8.99 28.45
CA GLN A 158 -2.93 7.93 28.68
C GLN A 158 -3.44 7.35 27.36
N GLN A 159 -3.82 8.18 26.38
CA GLN A 159 -4.22 7.71 25.05
C GLN A 159 -3.13 6.86 24.37
N VAL A 160 -1.86 7.25 24.53
CA VAL A 160 -0.73 6.46 23.99
C VAL A 160 -0.63 5.12 24.70
N LYS A 161 -0.78 5.07 26.03
CA LYS A 161 -0.79 3.80 26.78
C LYS A 161 -1.95 2.90 26.34
N ASP A 162 -3.15 3.46 26.27
CA ASP A 162 -4.36 2.74 25.83
C ASP A 162 -4.16 2.18 24.41
N SER A 163 -3.54 2.96 23.51
CA SER A 163 -3.26 2.51 22.13
C SER A 163 -2.22 1.39 22.03
N VAL A 164 -1.37 1.21 23.05
CA VAL A 164 -0.37 0.14 23.13
C VAL A 164 -0.97 -1.12 23.79
N GLU A 165 -1.91 -0.95 24.69
CA GLU A 165 -2.61 -2.05 25.36
C GLU A 165 -3.70 -2.67 24.49
N GLN A 166 -4.33 -1.90 23.61
CA GLN A 166 -5.34 -2.40 22.69
C GLN A 166 -4.76 -3.29 21.57
N ASP A 167 -5.57 -4.25 21.11
CA ASP A 167 -5.20 -5.14 20.01
C ASP A 167 -4.89 -4.33 18.74
N SER A 168 -3.69 -4.51 18.21
CA SER A 168 -3.24 -3.79 17.01
C SER A 168 -3.87 -4.37 15.73
N LEU A 169 -3.94 -3.58 14.67
CA LEU A 169 -4.33 -4.10 13.34
C LEU A 169 -3.47 -5.29 12.91
N PHE A 170 -2.17 -5.29 13.27
CA PHE A 170 -1.28 -6.40 12.96
C PHE A 170 -1.75 -7.70 13.64
N GLN A 171 -2.04 -7.64 14.95
CA GLN A 171 -2.52 -8.79 15.73
C GLN A 171 -3.88 -9.29 15.23
N LEU A 172 -4.77 -8.37 14.86
CA LEU A 172 -6.08 -8.73 14.30
C LEU A 172 -5.94 -9.43 12.94
N VAL A 173 -5.04 -8.95 12.08
CA VAL A 173 -4.74 -9.56 10.78
C VAL A 173 -4.04 -10.90 10.97
N GLU A 174 -3.12 -11.02 11.92
CA GLU A 174 -2.44 -12.27 12.26
C GLU A 174 -3.45 -13.34 12.67
N ARG A 175 -4.28 -13.07 13.69
CA ARG A 175 -5.34 -14.00 14.13
C ARG A 175 -6.32 -14.35 12.99
N TRP A 176 -6.59 -13.41 12.09
CA TRP A 176 -7.43 -13.66 10.92
C TRP A 176 -6.74 -14.59 9.90
N LEU A 177 -5.45 -14.40 9.64
CA LEU A 177 -4.66 -15.26 8.75
C LEU A 177 -4.51 -16.69 9.29
N GLU A 178 -4.40 -16.86 10.61
CA GLU A 178 -4.37 -18.19 11.25
C GLU A 178 -5.65 -19.00 11.00
N ARG A 179 -6.78 -18.33 10.78
CA ARG A 179 -8.08 -18.96 10.47
C ARG A 179 -8.31 -19.18 8.98
N THR A 180 -7.30 -19.01 8.13
CA THR A 180 -7.46 -19.15 6.68
C THR A 180 -7.88 -20.59 6.33
N PRO A 181 -8.98 -20.77 5.57
CA PRO A 181 -9.45 -22.10 5.18
C PRO A 181 -8.41 -22.81 4.29
N GLY A 182 -8.10 -24.06 4.61
CA GLY A 182 -7.06 -24.84 3.90
C GLY A 182 -5.75 -25.00 4.68
N LEU A 183 -5.63 -24.40 5.87
CA LEU A 183 -4.52 -24.67 6.80
C LEU A 183 -4.78 -25.89 7.71
N ASN A 184 -6.04 -26.30 7.88
CA ASN A 184 -6.41 -27.43 8.74
C ASN A 184 -6.09 -28.78 8.07
N PHE A 185 -5.34 -29.63 8.79
CA PHE A 185 -4.94 -30.97 8.36
C PHE A 185 -6.10 -31.89 7.92
N LYS A 186 -7.31 -31.71 8.48
CA LYS A 186 -8.46 -32.59 8.23
C LYS A 186 -9.04 -32.48 6.81
N SER A 187 -8.84 -31.37 6.11
CA SER A 187 -9.45 -31.15 4.78
C SER A 187 -8.42 -30.94 3.67
N PHE A 188 -7.31 -30.27 3.96
CA PHE A 188 -6.26 -29.98 3.00
C PHE A 188 -4.94 -29.70 3.72
N ASN A 189 -3.96 -30.60 3.61
CA ASN A 189 -2.64 -30.38 4.18
C ASN A 189 -1.78 -29.54 3.24
N PHE A 190 -2.12 -28.25 3.14
CA PHE A 190 -1.45 -27.31 2.24
C PHE A 190 0.07 -27.31 2.43
N TRP A 191 0.55 -27.30 3.68
CA TRP A 191 1.96 -27.08 3.98
C TRP A 191 2.85 -28.23 3.52
N GLU A 192 2.42 -29.48 3.70
CA GLU A 192 3.17 -30.64 3.18
C GLU A 192 3.14 -30.71 1.65
N LEU A 193 1.98 -30.42 1.04
CA LEU A 193 1.86 -30.36 -0.42
C LEU A 193 2.75 -29.26 -1.01
N TYR A 194 2.81 -28.11 -0.33
CA TYR A 194 3.67 -27.00 -0.69
C TYR A 194 5.15 -27.39 -0.58
N LYS A 195 5.57 -28.03 0.52
CA LYS A 195 6.95 -28.53 0.70
C LYS A 195 7.36 -29.47 -0.44
N ARG A 196 6.54 -30.47 -0.75
CA ARG A 196 6.80 -31.41 -1.87
C ARG A 196 6.86 -30.68 -3.22
N SER A 197 6.05 -29.66 -3.40
CA SER A 197 6.01 -28.87 -4.63
C SER A 197 7.27 -28.01 -4.81
N VAL A 198 7.77 -27.43 -3.72
CA VAL A 198 9.06 -26.70 -3.69
C VAL A 198 10.21 -27.65 -3.98
N ASP A 199 10.25 -28.82 -3.32
CA ASP A 199 11.30 -29.82 -3.55
C ASP A 199 11.33 -30.27 -5.03
N ARG A 200 10.16 -30.58 -5.61
CA ARG A 200 10.04 -30.93 -7.03
C ARG A 200 10.48 -29.78 -7.94
N TRP A 201 10.06 -28.54 -7.65
CA TRP A 201 10.44 -27.39 -8.46
C TRP A 201 11.95 -27.13 -8.46
N LEU A 202 12.59 -27.19 -7.29
CA LEU A 202 14.04 -27.03 -7.18
C LEU A 202 14.79 -28.18 -7.88
N GLN A 203 14.23 -29.39 -7.83
CA GLN A 203 14.78 -30.55 -8.52
C GLN A 203 14.71 -30.38 -10.05
N ASP A 204 13.55 -30.02 -10.59
CA ASP A 204 13.33 -29.91 -12.04
C ASP A 204 14.07 -28.71 -12.67
N ILE A 205 14.31 -27.64 -11.92
CA ILE A 205 14.95 -26.42 -12.44
C ILE A 205 16.46 -26.41 -12.25
N ILE A 206 16.97 -27.00 -11.16
CA ILE A 206 18.39 -26.87 -10.81
C ILE A 206 19.11 -28.21 -10.74
N LEU A 207 18.54 -29.22 -10.07
CA LEU A 207 19.24 -30.51 -9.92
C LEU A 207 19.33 -31.28 -11.23
N SER A 208 18.21 -31.49 -11.94
CA SER A 208 18.25 -32.26 -13.19
C SER A 208 19.14 -31.61 -14.25
N PRO A 209 19.10 -30.28 -14.50
CA PRO A 209 19.99 -29.70 -15.49
C PRO A 209 21.46 -29.68 -15.03
N ALA A 210 21.73 -29.62 -13.71
CA ALA A 210 23.09 -29.71 -13.18
C ALA A 210 23.67 -31.14 -13.29
N GLU A 211 22.82 -32.17 -13.25
CA GLU A 211 23.22 -33.55 -13.51
C GLU A 211 23.52 -33.78 -15.00
N ASP A 212 22.71 -33.19 -15.88
CA ASP A 212 22.84 -33.29 -17.34
C ASP A 212 23.97 -32.43 -17.94
N THR A 213 24.50 -31.45 -17.18
CA THR A 213 25.55 -30.55 -17.66
C THR A 213 26.95 -31.16 -17.48
N ASP A 214 27.70 -31.24 -18.58
CA ASP A 214 29.08 -31.77 -18.58
C ASP A 214 30.13 -30.77 -18.04
N ASP A 215 29.85 -29.46 -18.05
CA ASP A 215 30.77 -28.44 -17.56
C ASP A 215 30.77 -28.38 -16.02
N LEU A 216 31.90 -28.80 -15.42
CA LEU A 216 32.11 -28.86 -13.97
C LEU A 216 31.91 -27.50 -13.29
N ARG A 217 32.30 -26.39 -13.93
CA ARG A 217 32.17 -25.07 -13.30
C ARG A 217 30.71 -24.63 -13.23
N VAL A 218 29.98 -24.83 -14.33
CA VAL A 218 28.54 -24.54 -14.38
C VAL A 218 27.79 -25.42 -13.39
N LYS A 219 28.16 -26.70 -13.29
CA LYS A 219 27.59 -27.62 -12.32
C LYS A 219 27.80 -27.15 -10.88
N GLU A 220 29.02 -26.73 -10.51
CA GLU A 220 29.30 -26.20 -9.18
C GLU A 220 28.49 -24.93 -8.87
N GLU A 221 28.38 -24.00 -9.82
CA GLU A 221 27.57 -22.78 -9.68
C GLU A 221 26.08 -23.10 -9.50
N MET A 222 25.53 -24.03 -10.28
CA MET A 222 24.14 -24.48 -10.16
C MET A 222 23.89 -25.17 -8.83
N MET A 223 24.80 -26.02 -8.37
CA MET A 223 24.69 -26.69 -7.06
C MET A 223 24.77 -25.70 -5.89
N ALA A 224 25.59 -24.66 -6.02
CA ALA A 224 25.65 -23.58 -5.03
C ALA A 224 24.34 -22.77 -4.99
N GLU A 225 23.76 -22.46 -6.15
CA GLU A 225 22.47 -21.77 -6.23
C GLU A 225 21.32 -22.63 -5.69
N TYR A 226 21.29 -23.93 -6.00
CA TYR A 226 20.33 -24.89 -5.42
C TYR A 226 20.40 -24.87 -3.90
N LYS A 227 21.61 -24.98 -3.33
CA LYS A 227 21.80 -24.98 -1.88
C LYS A 227 21.32 -23.67 -1.26
N LYS A 228 21.66 -22.53 -1.86
CA LYS A 228 21.24 -21.21 -1.39
C LYS A 228 19.72 -21.03 -1.42
N GLN A 229 19.05 -21.46 -2.49
CA GLN A 229 17.60 -21.40 -2.59
C GLN A 229 16.94 -22.34 -1.58
N LYS A 230 17.43 -23.58 -1.48
CA LYS A 230 16.95 -24.56 -0.51
C LYS A 230 17.08 -24.05 0.92
N ASP A 231 18.24 -23.49 1.29
CA ASP A 231 18.46 -22.89 2.61
C ASP A 231 17.49 -21.71 2.87
N SER A 232 17.19 -20.93 1.83
CA SER A 232 16.19 -19.84 1.91
C SER A 232 14.78 -20.38 2.19
N PHE A 233 14.32 -21.41 1.47
CA PHE A 233 13.02 -22.04 1.72
C PHE A 233 12.98 -22.77 3.07
N ASP A 234 14.05 -23.48 3.44
CA ASP A 234 14.17 -24.18 4.72
C ASP A 234 14.06 -23.22 5.92
N SER A 235 14.43 -21.95 5.76
CA SER A 235 14.22 -20.92 6.80
C SER A 235 12.75 -20.70 7.16
N VAL A 236 11.82 -21.06 6.28
CA VAL A 236 10.37 -20.95 6.48
C VAL A 236 9.74 -22.31 6.73
N LEU A 237 10.15 -23.31 5.96
CA LEU A 237 9.56 -24.65 5.99
C LEU A 237 9.81 -25.35 7.33
N ASP A 238 10.97 -25.10 7.95
CA ASP A 238 11.33 -25.57 9.29
C ASP A 238 10.76 -24.65 10.37
N GLU A 239 9.92 -25.20 11.24
CA GLU A 239 9.25 -24.46 12.31
C GLU A 239 10.24 -23.94 13.36
N GLU A 240 11.31 -24.67 13.65
CA GLU A 240 12.29 -24.27 14.67
C GLU A 240 13.16 -23.12 14.15
N LYS A 241 13.60 -23.19 12.89
CA LYS A 241 14.29 -22.07 12.23
C LYS A 241 13.40 -20.84 12.14
N TYR A 242 12.11 -21.03 11.86
CA TYR A 242 11.14 -19.94 11.82
C TYR A 242 11.03 -19.23 13.19
N LYS A 243 10.87 -19.99 14.28
CA LYS A 243 10.82 -19.46 15.65
C LYS A 243 12.08 -18.66 16.00
N LEU A 244 13.26 -19.14 15.60
CA LEU A 244 14.52 -18.43 15.79
C LEU A 244 14.56 -17.09 15.02
N SER A 245 14.07 -17.05 13.78
CA SER A 245 13.98 -15.78 13.01
C SER A 245 12.98 -14.79 13.61
N VAL A 246 11.88 -15.25 14.19
CA VAL A 246 10.94 -14.40 14.94
C VAL A 246 11.61 -13.86 16.20
N ALA A 247 12.32 -14.69 16.96
CA ALA A 247 13.03 -14.26 18.18
C ALA A 247 14.14 -13.24 17.89
N ARG A 248 14.77 -13.28 16.71
CA ARG A 248 15.74 -12.27 16.24
C ARG A 248 15.09 -10.96 15.78
N GLY A 249 13.77 -10.92 15.60
CA GLY A 249 13.04 -9.79 15.06
C GLY A 249 13.19 -9.61 13.54
N GLU A 250 13.64 -10.64 12.83
CA GLU A 250 13.69 -10.66 11.35
C GLU A 250 12.31 -10.85 10.74
N ARG A 251 11.44 -11.59 11.44
CA ARG A 251 10.03 -11.83 11.11
C ARG A 251 9.15 -11.44 12.30
N ARG A 252 7.91 -11.04 12.02
CA ARG A 252 6.96 -10.60 13.05
C ARG A 252 5.77 -11.55 13.19
N MET A 253 5.26 -12.08 12.07
CA MET A 253 4.06 -12.91 12.04
C MET A 253 4.31 -14.32 12.60
N SER A 254 3.27 -14.89 13.21
CA SER A 254 3.22 -16.30 13.58
C SER A 254 3.39 -17.20 12.36
N HIS A 255 3.90 -18.43 12.57
CA HIS A 255 4.10 -19.39 11.48
C HIS A 255 2.78 -19.74 10.79
N ALA A 256 1.70 -19.86 11.56
CA ALA A 256 0.37 -20.16 11.01
C ALA A 256 -0.19 -18.99 10.19
N ALA A 257 -0.02 -17.74 10.65
CA ALA A 257 -0.39 -16.57 9.86
C ALA A 257 0.41 -16.47 8.56
N PHE A 258 1.71 -16.76 8.62
CA PHE A 258 2.57 -16.77 7.43
C PHE A 258 2.15 -17.83 6.40
N LYS A 259 1.80 -19.04 6.85
CA LYS A 259 1.22 -20.08 5.99
C LYS A 259 -0.06 -19.60 5.31
N GLY A 260 -0.94 -18.92 6.06
CA GLY A 260 -2.17 -18.32 5.53
C GLY A 260 -1.89 -17.24 4.47
N ALA A 261 -0.90 -16.38 4.70
CA ALA A 261 -0.50 -15.34 3.76
C ALA A 261 0.04 -15.91 2.44
N ILE A 262 0.89 -16.95 2.50
CA ILE A 262 1.36 -17.69 1.31
C ILE A 262 0.16 -18.31 0.58
N LEU A 263 -0.73 -19.00 1.31
CA LEU A 263 -1.90 -19.66 0.73
C LEU A 263 -2.77 -18.66 -0.05
N ILE A 264 -3.12 -17.52 0.55
CA ILE A 264 -3.91 -16.48 -0.12
C ILE A 264 -3.17 -15.93 -1.34
N SER A 265 -1.85 -15.76 -1.27
CA SER A 265 -1.04 -15.22 -2.36
C SER A 265 -0.97 -16.18 -3.56
N LEU A 266 -0.79 -17.48 -3.31
CA LEU A 266 -0.73 -18.51 -4.36
C LEU A 266 -2.09 -18.74 -5.02
N TYR A 267 -3.19 -18.69 -4.25
CA TYR A 267 -4.54 -18.97 -4.73
C TYR A 267 -5.42 -17.71 -4.86
N HIS A 268 -4.84 -16.54 -5.12
CA HIS A 268 -5.57 -15.26 -5.23
C HIS A 268 -6.66 -15.25 -6.33
N ASP A 269 -6.53 -16.11 -7.34
CA ASP A 269 -7.51 -16.30 -8.42
C ASP A 269 -8.82 -16.96 -7.91
N GLN A 270 -8.82 -17.56 -6.72
CA GLN A 270 -10.02 -18.17 -6.16
C GLN A 270 -11.01 -17.11 -5.66
N PRO A 271 -12.33 -17.27 -5.90
CA PRO A 271 -13.32 -16.24 -5.59
C PRO A 271 -13.29 -15.76 -4.14
N ARG A 272 -13.18 -16.67 -3.17
CA ARG A 272 -13.08 -16.34 -1.74
C ARG A 272 -11.72 -15.80 -1.28
N PHE A 273 -10.65 -15.98 -2.07
CA PHE A 273 -9.32 -15.44 -1.78
C PHE A 273 -8.98 -14.15 -2.53
N ASN A 274 -9.77 -13.77 -3.52
CA ASN A 274 -9.57 -12.52 -4.27
C ASN A 274 -9.61 -11.28 -3.36
N GLN A 275 -10.63 -11.16 -2.50
CA GLN A 275 -10.75 -10.03 -1.56
C GLN A 275 -9.66 -10.06 -0.46
N PRO A 276 -9.39 -11.21 0.20
CA PRO A 276 -8.22 -11.37 1.07
C PRO A 276 -6.90 -10.91 0.44
N SER A 277 -6.62 -11.32 -0.80
CA SER A 277 -5.38 -10.93 -1.49
C SER A 277 -5.30 -9.42 -1.73
N LYS A 278 -6.42 -8.76 -2.06
CA LYS A 278 -6.50 -7.30 -2.15
C LYS A 278 -6.25 -6.62 -0.81
N LEU A 279 -6.81 -7.16 0.28
CA LEU A 279 -6.57 -6.64 1.62
C LEU A 279 -5.09 -6.69 1.98
N LEU A 280 -4.41 -7.82 1.76
CA LEU A 280 -2.96 -7.93 1.99
C LEU A 280 -2.16 -6.95 1.14
N SER A 281 -2.57 -6.73 -0.12
CA SER A 281 -1.95 -5.73 -1.01
C SER A 281 -2.11 -4.31 -0.46
N LEU A 282 -3.30 -3.95 0.04
CA LEU A 282 -3.55 -2.64 0.62
C LEU A 282 -2.77 -2.41 1.93
N LEU A 283 -2.54 -3.46 2.73
CA LEU A 283 -1.69 -3.38 3.92
C LEU A 283 -0.23 -3.07 3.55
N MET A 284 0.29 -3.72 2.50
CA MET A 284 1.61 -3.39 1.95
C MET A 284 1.66 -1.95 1.41
N ASP A 285 0.59 -1.50 0.74
CA ASP A 285 0.51 -0.11 0.25
C ASP A 285 0.56 0.91 1.40
N ILE A 286 -0.09 0.64 2.53
CA ILE A 286 -0.04 1.50 3.72
C ILE A 286 1.40 1.65 4.23
N ASP A 287 2.14 0.55 4.40
CA ASP A 287 3.55 0.60 4.84
C ASP A 287 4.45 1.33 3.84
N SER A 288 4.23 1.10 2.54
CA SER A 288 4.96 1.76 1.46
C SER A 288 4.71 3.27 1.46
N LEU A 289 3.45 3.69 1.59
CA LEU A 289 3.05 5.09 1.64
C LEU A 289 3.56 5.80 2.89
N LEU A 290 3.55 5.13 4.06
CA LEU A 290 4.14 5.66 5.28
C LEU A 290 5.65 5.84 5.14
N THR A 291 6.36 4.87 4.56
CA THR A 291 7.80 4.97 4.30
C THR A 291 8.11 6.11 3.32
N LYS A 292 7.32 6.26 2.25
CA LYS A 292 7.44 7.35 1.29
C LYS A 292 7.21 8.72 1.94
N TRP A 293 6.22 8.82 2.82
CA TRP A 293 5.98 10.04 3.60
C TRP A 293 7.20 10.38 4.47
N ARG A 294 7.77 9.41 5.20
CA ARG A 294 8.98 9.60 6.02
C ARG A 294 10.15 10.07 5.15
N TYR A 295 10.35 9.46 3.99
CA TYR A 295 11.43 9.84 3.07
C TYR A 295 11.26 11.27 2.54
N ASN A 296 10.06 11.65 2.08
CA ASN A 296 9.77 13.00 1.63
C ASN A 296 10.01 14.03 2.74
N HIS A 297 9.63 13.70 3.98
CA HIS A 297 9.90 14.52 5.14
C HIS A 297 11.41 14.67 5.42
N VAL A 298 12.19 13.59 5.31
CA VAL A 298 13.66 13.64 5.44
C VAL A 298 14.27 14.58 4.39
N MET A 299 13.86 14.48 3.13
CA MET A 299 14.36 15.32 2.04
C MET A 299 14.03 16.80 2.28
N MET A 300 12.81 17.09 2.75
CA MET A 300 12.40 18.44 3.14
C MET A 300 13.28 18.99 4.28
N VAL A 301 13.50 18.21 5.34
CA VAL A 301 14.30 18.63 6.50
C VAL A 301 15.77 18.85 6.11
N GLN A 302 16.35 17.95 5.32
CA GLN A 302 17.73 18.12 4.82
C GLN A 302 17.89 19.44 4.04
N ARG A 303 16.86 19.86 3.30
CA ARG A 303 16.88 21.12 2.57
C ARG A 303 16.75 22.34 3.47
N MET A 304 15.90 22.27 4.49
CA MET A 304 15.62 23.41 5.38
C MET A 304 16.73 23.67 6.40
N ILE A 305 17.27 22.61 7.00
CA ILE A 305 18.25 22.74 8.10
C ILE A 305 19.60 22.09 7.77
N GLY A 306 19.77 21.44 6.62
CA GLY A 306 21.00 20.73 6.29
C GLY A 306 21.30 19.63 7.30
N SER A 307 22.53 19.63 7.82
CA SER A 307 22.98 18.74 8.89
C SER A 307 22.85 19.37 10.28
N LYS A 308 22.13 20.49 10.44
CA LYS A 308 21.95 21.13 11.74
C LYS A 308 21.06 20.26 12.65
N VAL A 309 21.32 20.37 13.96
CA VAL A 309 20.50 19.77 15.02
C VAL A 309 19.09 20.37 14.96
N GLY A 310 18.07 19.51 15.07
CA GLY A 310 16.68 19.94 15.05
C GLY A 310 16.28 20.65 16.35
N THR A 311 15.27 21.51 16.29
CA THR A 311 14.77 22.26 17.46
C THR A 311 14.24 21.36 18.58
N GLY A 312 13.86 20.12 18.29
CA GLY A 312 13.48 19.14 19.30
C GLY A 312 14.66 18.48 20.03
N GLY A 313 15.91 18.76 19.66
CA GLY A 313 17.11 18.15 20.29
C GLY A 313 17.63 16.86 19.65
N SER A 314 17.08 16.40 18.52
CA SER A 314 17.70 15.32 17.73
C SER A 314 18.78 15.84 16.77
N SER A 315 19.58 14.91 16.25
CA SER A 315 20.46 15.13 15.09
C SER A 315 19.73 15.55 13.79
N GLY A 316 18.42 15.83 13.87
CA GLY A 316 17.61 16.38 12.78
C GLY A 316 17.50 15.38 11.64
N TYR A 317 18.18 15.70 10.54
CA TYR A 317 18.21 14.87 9.33
C TYR A 317 18.64 13.42 9.61
N GLN A 318 19.68 13.19 10.40
CA GLN A 318 20.23 11.83 10.58
C GLN A 318 19.27 10.92 11.37
N TYR A 319 18.61 11.45 12.40
CA TYR A 319 17.54 10.76 13.11
C TYR A 319 16.40 10.41 12.16
N LEU A 320 15.87 11.39 11.42
CA LEU A 320 14.75 11.15 10.51
C LEU A 320 15.10 10.13 9.43
N ARG A 321 16.32 10.18 8.89
CA ARG A 321 16.82 9.20 7.92
C ARG A 321 16.83 7.79 8.50
N SER A 322 17.20 7.63 9.78
CA SER A 322 17.16 6.32 10.45
C SER A 322 15.75 5.74 10.60
N THR A 323 14.71 6.59 10.53
CA THR A 323 13.30 6.16 10.56
C THR A 323 12.80 5.63 9.21
N VAL A 324 13.53 5.87 8.11
CA VAL A 324 13.28 5.27 6.79
C VAL A 324 13.99 3.91 6.75
N SER A 325 13.54 2.99 7.58
CA SER A 325 14.12 1.66 7.75
C SER A 325 12.99 0.64 7.90
N ASP A 326 13.23 -0.60 7.47
CA ASP A 326 12.28 -1.71 7.56
C ASP A 326 11.85 -2.02 9.01
N ARG A 327 12.59 -1.52 10.01
CA ARG A 327 12.19 -1.53 11.42
C ARG A 327 10.81 -0.91 11.67
N TYR A 328 10.40 0.07 10.86
CA TYR A 328 9.12 0.76 10.97
C TYR A 328 8.04 0.21 10.03
N LYS A 329 8.34 -0.81 9.22
CA LYS A 329 7.33 -1.53 8.43
C LYS A 329 6.64 -2.55 9.32
N VAL A 330 5.33 -2.45 9.42
CA VAL A 330 4.52 -3.31 10.29
C VAL A 330 4.33 -4.67 9.63
N PHE A 331 3.97 -4.69 8.35
CA PHE A 331 3.70 -5.88 7.55
C PHE A 331 4.90 -6.29 6.69
N LEU A 332 6.11 -6.26 7.27
CA LEU A 332 7.35 -6.65 6.59
C LEU A 332 7.27 -8.07 5.99
N ASP A 333 6.63 -8.98 6.70
CA ASP A 333 6.50 -10.39 6.27
C ASP A 333 5.67 -10.55 4.99
N LEU A 334 4.70 -9.65 4.73
CA LEU A 334 3.93 -9.67 3.49
C LEU A 334 4.81 -9.34 2.28
N PHE A 335 5.74 -8.39 2.41
CA PHE A 335 6.72 -8.10 1.35
C PHE A 335 7.64 -9.30 1.11
N ASN A 336 8.10 -9.92 2.19
CA ASN A 336 8.99 -11.08 2.13
C ASN A 336 8.29 -12.37 1.63
N THR A 337 6.96 -12.39 1.59
CA THR A 337 6.18 -13.49 1.01
C THR A 337 6.51 -13.69 -0.48
N SER A 338 6.86 -12.61 -1.20
CA SER A 338 7.25 -12.67 -2.61
C SER A 338 8.44 -13.60 -2.90
N THR A 339 9.36 -13.75 -1.93
CA THR A 339 10.51 -14.66 -2.02
C THR A 339 10.09 -16.13 -2.10
N PHE A 340 8.92 -16.47 -1.55
CA PHE A 340 8.44 -17.84 -1.41
C PHE A 340 7.30 -18.16 -2.40
N LEU A 341 7.16 -17.39 -3.48
CA LEU A 341 6.21 -17.72 -4.54
C LEU A 341 6.86 -18.67 -5.54
N ILE A 342 6.16 -19.76 -5.86
CA ILE A 342 6.59 -20.76 -6.85
C ILE A 342 5.83 -20.59 -8.18
N PRO A 343 6.38 -21.06 -9.31
CA PRO A 343 5.69 -20.95 -10.60
C PRO A 343 4.36 -21.70 -10.60
N ARG A 344 3.37 -21.19 -11.36
CA ARG A 344 1.99 -21.70 -11.40
C ARG A 344 1.88 -23.21 -11.68
N ALA A 345 2.79 -23.77 -12.48
CA ALA A 345 2.82 -25.19 -12.81
C ALA A 345 3.09 -26.11 -11.59
N TYR A 346 3.80 -25.59 -10.59
CA TYR A 346 4.18 -26.34 -9.40
C TYR A 346 3.23 -26.12 -8.23
N ILE A 347 2.29 -25.17 -8.32
CA ILE A 347 1.32 -24.92 -7.25
C ILE A 347 0.44 -26.16 -7.07
N PRO A 348 0.25 -26.67 -5.84
CA PRO A 348 -0.60 -27.83 -5.60
C PRO A 348 -2.03 -27.59 -6.13
N PRO A 349 -2.64 -28.54 -6.85
CA PRO A 349 -4.05 -28.39 -7.21
C PRO A 349 -4.93 -28.48 -5.96
N LEU A 350 -5.95 -27.61 -5.88
CA LEU A 350 -6.92 -27.64 -4.80
C LEU A 350 -7.79 -28.91 -4.89
N THR A 351 -8.07 -29.54 -3.76
CA THR A 351 -9.02 -30.67 -3.70
C THR A 351 -10.43 -30.20 -4.09
N ARG A 352 -11.25 -31.11 -4.64
CA ARG A 352 -12.63 -30.78 -5.06
C ARG A 352 -13.46 -30.21 -3.91
N SER A 353 -13.27 -30.72 -2.69
CA SER A 353 -13.91 -30.23 -1.47
C SER A 353 -13.52 -28.78 -1.14
N LEU A 354 -12.22 -28.47 -1.13
CA LEU A 354 -11.74 -27.12 -0.85
C LEU A 354 -12.13 -26.13 -1.95
N LYS A 355 -12.09 -26.55 -3.21
CA LYS A 355 -12.56 -25.73 -4.35
C LYS A 355 -14.04 -25.38 -4.21
N ARG A 356 -14.88 -26.32 -3.74
CA ARG A 356 -16.30 -26.07 -3.44
C ARG A 356 -16.45 -25.08 -2.28
N GLN A 357 -15.69 -25.25 -1.19
CA GLN A 357 -15.70 -24.31 -0.07
C GLN A 357 -15.24 -22.89 -0.47
N LEU A 358 -14.31 -22.78 -1.42
CA LEU A 358 -13.77 -21.51 -1.92
C LEU A 358 -14.62 -20.87 -3.04
N SER A 359 -15.63 -21.60 -3.54
CA SER A 359 -16.59 -21.09 -4.52
C SER A 359 -17.66 -20.23 -3.86
N ILE A 360 -18.18 -19.23 -4.60
CA ILE A 360 -19.25 -18.32 -4.13
C ILE A 360 -20.65 -18.89 -4.42
N LEU A 361 -20.75 -20.04 -5.10
CA LEU A 361 -22.04 -20.69 -5.34
C LEU A 361 -22.63 -21.14 -4.00
N CYS A 362 -23.54 -20.32 -3.48
CA CYS A 362 -24.38 -20.62 -2.33
C CYS A 362 -25.08 -21.97 -2.54
N HIS A 363 -25.22 -22.72 -1.45
CA HIS A 363 -26.19 -23.80 -1.33
C HIS A 363 -27.61 -23.22 -1.40
N ASP A 364 -28.05 -22.80 -2.59
CA ASP A 364 -29.47 -22.68 -2.87
C ASP A 364 -29.91 -24.03 -3.44
N HIS A 365 -30.55 -24.83 -2.58
CA HIS A 365 -31.34 -26.03 -2.87
C HIS A 365 -30.83 -26.99 -3.96
N ILE A 366 -30.13 -28.05 -3.54
CA ILE A 366 -30.38 -29.39 -4.09
C ILE A 366 -30.66 -30.31 -2.90
N SER A 367 -31.93 -30.36 -2.51
CA SER A 367 -32.47 -31.49 -1.78
C SER A 367 -32.59 -32.67 -2.74
N GLY A 368 -31.84 -33.73 -2.48
CA GLY A 368 -31.91 -35.00 -3.20
C GLY A 368 -30.77 -35.20 -4.18
N GLU A 369 -29.71 -35.89 -3.75
CA GLU A 369 -29.58 -37.30 -4.10
C GLU A 369 -28.43 -37.95 -3.32
N SER A 370 -28.72 -39.19 -2.97
CA SER A 370 -28.00 -40.11 -2.10
C SER A 370 -26.64 -40.55 -2.65
N SER A 371 -25.84 -41.02 -1.71
CA SER A 371 -24.75 -42.01 -1.87
C SER A 371 -24.80 -42.86 -3.13
N GLU A 372 -23.68 -42.91 -3.86
CA GLU A 372 -23.16 -44.06 -4.63
C GLU A 372 -21.71 -43.68 -5.00
N GLU A 373 -20.74 -44.18 -4.24
CA GLU A 373 -19.95 -45.39 -4.50
C GLU A 373 -18.93 -45.25 -5.65
N GLU A 374 -17.69 -45.53 -5.28
CA GLU A 374 -16.55 -45.73 -6.15
C GLU A 374 -16.83 -46.86 -7.13
N ASN A 375 -16.64 -46.65 -8.44
CA ASN A 375 -16.07 -47.71 -9.24
C ASN A 375 -15.28 -47.20 -10.45
N SER A 376 -14.10 -47.78 -10.58
CA SER A 376 -13.23 -47.82 -11.75
C SER A 376 -13.86 -48.54 -12.93
N GLY A 377 -13.48 -48.16 -14.17
CA GLY A 377 -13.73 -48.97 -15.36
C GLY A 377 -13.62 -48.19 -16.67
N GLU A 378 -12.54 -48.44 -17.40
CA GLU A 378 -12.40 -48.16 -18.82
C GLU A 378 -13.49 -48.89 -19.63
N ASP A 379 -14.05 -48.27 -20.67
CA ASP A 379 -13.72 -48.57 -22.08
C ASP A 379 -14.76 -48.03 -23.09
N ASN A 380 -14.22 -47.50 -24.21
CA ASN A 380 -14.70 -47.37 -25.59
C ASN A 380 -16.16 -47.01 -26.00
N GLY A 381 -16.25 -46.06 -26.97
CA GLY A 381 -17.00 -46.31 -28.22
C GLY A 381 -18.09 -45.32 -28.67
N VAL A 382 -17.69 -44.31 -29.47
CA VAL A 382 -18.31 -43.82 -30.73
C VAL A 382 -19.86 -43.73 -30.86
N SER A 383 -20.40 -42.52 -31.10
CA SER A 383 -21.05 -42.14 -32.40
C SER A 383 -21.85 -40.82 -32.33
N ASN A 384 -21.81 -40.10 -33.46
CA ASN A 384 -22.45 -38.83 -33.78
C ASN A 384 -23.98 -38.84 -33.70
N SER A 385 -24.58 -37.68 -33.37
CA SER A 385 -25.67 -37.12 -34.19
C SER A 385 -25.84 -35.61 -33.98
N THR A 386 -25.93 -34.93 -35.12
CA THR A 386 -26.30 -33.54 -35.37
C THR A 386 -27.78 -33.28 -35.13
N ASN A 387 -28.14 -32.11 -34.59
CA ASN A 387 -29.11 -31.17 -35.20
C ASN A 387 -29.23 -29.88 -34.39
N GLY A 388 -29.26 -28.75 -35.10
CA GLY A 388 -29.53 -27.42 -34.53
C GLY A 388 -31.01 -27.08 -34.49
N ASN A 389 -31.36 -26.03 -33.76
CA ASN A 389 -32.04 -24.86 -34.33
C ASN A 389 -32.18 -23.70 -33.31
N GLU A 390 -31.95 -22.51 -33.86
CA GLU A 390 -32.68 -21.24 -33.69
C GLU A 390 -32.86 -20.57 -32.31
N GLU A 391 -32.24 -19.39 -32.25
CA GLU A 391 -32.74 -18.08 -31.80
C GLU A 391 -34.07 -18.01 -31.02
N ASN A 392 -33.98 -17.42 -29.81
CA ASN A 392 -34.84 -16.29 -29.48
C ASN A 392 -34.20 -15.43 -28.38
N GLY A 393 -34.06 -14.14 -28.67
CA GLY A 393 -33.35 -13.20 -27.82
C GLY A 393 -34.14 -12.75 -26.61
N THR A 394 -33.43 -12.22 -25.60
CA THR A 394 -33.90 -11.05 -24.85
C THR A 394 -32.68 -10.29 -24.34
N LYS A 395 -32.60 -9.01 -24.72
CA LYS A 395 -31.66 -8.02 -24.18
C LYS A 395 -31.84 -7.90 -22.67
N VAL A 396 -30.75 -7.96 -21.91
CA VAL A 396 -30.66 -7.24 -20.62
C VAL A 396 -29.34 -6.48 -20.56
N LYS A 397 -29.49 -5.18 -20.43
CA LYS A 397 -28.45 -4.15 -20.30
C LYS A 397 -28.11 -4.05 -18.82
N PHE A 398 -26.83 -4.14 -18.45
CA PHE A 398 -26.37 -3.68 -17.14
C PHE A 398 -25.19 -2.73 -17.35
N GLU A 399 -25.40 -1.50 -16.93
CA GLU A 399 -24.40 -0.44 -16.82
C GLU A 399 -23.50 -0.72 -15.62
N LEU A 400 -22.19 -0.65 -15.83
CA LEU A 400 -21.19 -0.11 -14.90
C LEU A 400 -20.04 0.50 -15.70
#